data_AF-A0A7C7GJJ8-F1
#
_entry.id   AF-A0A7C7GJJ8-F1
#
_cell.length_a   1.000
_cell.length_b   1.000
_cell.length_c   1.000
_cell.angle_alpha   90.00
_cell.angle_beta   90.00
_cell.angle_gamma   90.00
#
_symmetry.space_group_name_H-M   'P 1'
#
loop_
_entity.id
_entity.type
_entity.pdbx_description
1 polymer ?
#
loop_
_entity_poly.entity_id
_entity_poly.type
_entity_poly.pdbx_seq_one_letter_code
_entity_poly.pdbx_strand_id
1 'polypeptide(L)'
;DYSTDLPKALDLCASAATRVERVLPNPVPICLTKNFGDSSIDLELRIWINDPQNGIANISSDIYLEIWNSFKENGIQLPFPQRDIHLKTIPQDSIQNLLRNAAPGID
;
A
#
# COMPACT_ATOMS: atom_id res chain seq x y z
N ASP A 1 5.76 1.03 -2.24
CA ASP A 1 6.44 0.10 -3.17
C ASP A 1 7.95 0.11 -2.89
N TYR A 2 8.79 -0.46 -3.74
CA TYR A 2 10.26 -0.46 -3.56
C TYR A 2 10.92 0.92 -3.75
N SER A 3 10.20 1.91 -4.28
CA SER A 3 10.70 3.29 -4.41
C SER A 3 10.43 4.15 -3.16
N THR A 4 9.68 3.60 -2.20
CA THR A 4 9.24 4.29 -0.99
C THR A 4 10.38 4.45 0.02
N ASP A 5 10.41 5.58 0.73
CA ASP A 5 11.19 5.74 1.96
C ASP A 5 10.63 4.81 3.05
N LEU A 6 11.20 3.61 3.14
CA LEU A 6 10.70 2.54 4.00
C LEU A 6 10.74 2.90 5.49
N PRO A 7 11.84 3.45 6.06
CA PRO A 7 11.83 3.94 7.44
C PRO A 7 10.68 4.91 7.72
N LYS A 8 10.46 5.89 6.85
CA LYS A 8 9.33 6.83 6.99
C LYS A 8 7.98 6.11 6.94
N ALA A 9 7.81 5.13 6.06
CA ALA A 9 6.58 4.34 5.97
C ALA A 9 6.29 3.54 7.26
N LEU A 10 7.32 2.95 7.87
CA LEU A 10 7.20 2.23 9.14
C LEU A 10 6.76 3.17 10.27
N ASP A 11 7.40 4.34 10.39
CA ASP A 11 7.09 5.33 11.41
C ASP A 11 5.67 5.87 11.28
N LEU A 12 5.25 6.19 10.05
CA LEU A 12 3.89 6.66 9.78
C LEU A 12 2.85 5.58 10.05
N CYS A 13 3.13 4.32 9.71
CA CYS A 13 2.22 3.21 9.97
C CYS A 13 2.02 2.99 11.48
N ALA A 14 3.10 2.97 12.26
CA ALA A 14 3.01 2.85 13.72
C ALA A 14 2.31 4.06 14.35
N SER A 15 2.62 5.27 13.88
CA SER A 15 2.03 6.52 14.38
C SER A 15 0.55 6.67 14.02
N ALA A 16 0.11 6.14 12.89
CA ALA A 16 -1.30 6.15 12.51
C ALA A 16 -2.15 5.36 13.52
N ALA A 17 -1.64 4.22 14.00
CA ALA A 17 -2.35 3.39 14.95
C ALA A 17 -2.58 4.07 16.31
N THR A 18 -1.69 5.00 16.73
CA THR A 18 -1.84 5.71 18.02
C THR A 18 -2.98 6.73 18.01
N ARG A 19 -3.54 7.05 16.84
CA ARG A 19 -4.70 7.95 16.69
C ARG A 19 -6.03 7.25 16.96
N VAL A 20 -6.04 5.92 17.02
CA VAL A 20 -7.23 5.12 17.30
C VAL A 20 -7.37 4.92 18.81
N GLU A 21 -8.45 5.42 19.39
CA GLU A 21 -8.65 5.51 20.86
C GLU A 21 -8.42 4.21 21.62
N ARG A 22 -8.85 3.08 21.04
CA ARG A 22 -8.75 1.76 21.70
C ARG A 22 -7.35 1.16 21.65
N VAL A 23 -6.41 1.74 20.90
CA VAL A 23 -5.01 1.31 20.84
C VAL A 23 -4.26 1.81 22.07
N LEU A 24 -3.64 0.89 22.80
CA LEU A 24 -2.86 1.24 23.98
C LEU A 24 -1.57 1.99 23.59
N PRO A 25 -1.20 3.05 24.33
CA PRO A 25 0.08 3.73 24.14
C PRO A 25 1.26 2.97 24.76
N ASN A 26 0.99 2.00 25.64
CA ASN A 26 1.99 1.14 26.26
C ASN A 26 1.43 -0.30 26.41
N PRO A 27 2.00 -1.30 25.73
CA PRO A 27 3.12 -1.22 24.79
C PRO A 27 2.78 -0.35 23.56
N VAL A 28 3.76 0.43 23.09
CA VAL A 28 3.59 1.30 21.92
C VAL A 28 3.44 0.46 20.65
N PRO A 29 2.54 0.83 19.72
CA PRO A 29 2.47 0.19 18.40
C PRO A 29 3.82 0.12 17.70
N ILE A 30 4.07 -0.97 17.00
CA ILE A 30 5.29 -1.15 16.20
C ILE A 30 4.93 -1.67 14.81
N CYS A 31 5.51 -1.06 13.79
CA CYS A 31 5.46 -1.55 12.42
C CYS A 31 6.79 -2.20 12.07
N LEU A 32 6.74 -3.40 11.50
CA LEU A 32 7.91 -4.19 11.12
C LEU A 32 7.90 -4.42 9.60
N THR A 33 9.07 -4.44 9.00
CA THR A 33 9.24 -5.03 7.67
C THR A 33 9.13 -6.54 7.80
N LYS A 34 8.11 -7.13 7.19
CA LYS A 34 7.80 -8.57 7.28
C LYS A 34 8.49 -9.36 6.19
N ASN A 35 8.39 -8.89 4.95
CA ASN A 35 8.91 -9.58 3.77
C ASN A 35 9.15 -8.62 2.61
N PHE A 36 10.04 -9.01 1.70
CA PHE A 36 10.22 -8.40 0.39
C PHE A 36 9.49 -9.26 -0.64
N GLY A 37 8.29 -8.83 -1.05
CA GLY A 37 7.47 -9.53 -2.03
C GLY A 37 7.80 -9.13 -3.47
N ASP A 38 7.18 -9.81 -4.43
CA ASP A 38 7.48 -9.63 -5.86
C ASP A 38 7.14 -8.22 -6.38
N SER A 39 6.12 -7.57 -5.79
CA SER A 39 5.68 -6.22 -6.18
C SER A 39 5.41 -5.26 -5.00
N SER A 40 5.75 -5.69 -3.78
CA SER A 40 5.51 -4.94 -2.54
C SER A 40 6.60 -5.21 -1.51
N ILE A 41 6.70 -4.29 -0.56
CA ILE A 41 7.35 -4.55 0.73
C ILE A 41 6.22 -4.77 1.72
N ASP A 42 6.17 -5.96 2.31
CA ASP A 42 5.09 -6.33 3.22
C ASP A 42 5.41 -5.81 4.62
N LEU A 43 4.46 -5.09 5.20
CA LEU A 43 4.58 -4.51 6.54
C LEU A 43 3.68 -5.26 7.52
N GLU A 44 4.13 -5.42 8.76
CA GLU A 44 3.35 -5.98 9.86
C GLU A 44 3.23 -4.95 10.98
N LEU A 45 2.00 -4.49 11.22
CA LEU A 45 1.69 -3.61 12.34
C LEU A 45 1.20 -4.44 13.53
N ARG A 46 1.81 -4.23 14.70
CA ARG A 46 1.41 -4.82 15.98
C ARG A 46 0.88 -3.75 16.90
N ILE A 47 -0.30 -4.00 17.45
CA ILE A 47 -1.03 -3.12 18.36
C ILE A 47 -1.53 -3.93 19.57
N TRP A 48 -1.85 -3.22 20.64
CA TRP A 48 -2.41 -3.78 21.86
C TRP A 48 -3.71 -3.06 22.20
N ILE A 49 -4.71 -3.83 22.65
CA ILE A 49 -6.00 -3.34 23.15
C ILE A 49 -6.32 -4.08 24.46
N ASN A 50 -7.14 -3.49 25.33
CA ASN A 50 -7.52 -4.11 26.62
C ASN A 50 -8.95 -4.70 26.62
N ASP A 51 -9.71 -4.51 25.55
CA ASP A 51 -11.13 -4.88 25.47
C ASP A 51 -11.51 -5.67 24.20
N PRO A 52 -10.79 -6.76 23.83
CA PRO A 52 -11.03 -7.51 22.60
C PRO A 52 -12.47 -8.06 22.47
N GLN A 53 -13.15 -8.29 23.59
CA GLN A 53 -14.56 -8.73 23.64
C GLN A 53 -15.54 -7.74 23.01
N ASN A 54 -15.17 -6.45 22.90
CA ASN A 54 -15.99 -5.41 22.26
C ASN A 54 -15.84 -5.39 20.73
N GLY A 55 -15.21 -6.43 20.16
CA GLY A 55 -14.95 -6.54 18.74
C GLY A 55 -13.63 -5.90 18.32
N ILE A 56 -13.01 -6.50 17.32
CA ILE A 56 -11.71 -6.09 16.77
C ILE A 56 -11.81 -5.53 15.34
N ALA A 57 -12.88 -5.87 14.61
CA ALA A 57 -13.02 -5.51 13.19
C ALA A 57 -13.16 -3.99 12.99
N ASN A 58 -13.89 -3.31 13.88
CA ASN A 58 -14.00 -1.86 13.89
C ASN A 58 -12.64 -1.18 14.10
N ILE A 59 -11.87 -1.64 15.09
CA ILE A 59 -10.52 -1.11 15.36
C ILE A 59 -9.60 -1.32 14.15
N SER A 60 -9.61 -2.51 13.55
CA SER A 60 -8.82 -2.78 12.34
C SER A 60 -9.19 -1.84 11.20
N SER A 61 -10.49 -1.58 10.98
CA SER A 61 -10.95 -0.65 9.95
C SER A 61 -10.47 0.78 10.21
N ASP A 62 -10.58 1.27 11.44
CA ASP A 62 -10.14 2.61 11.82
C ASP A 62 -8.61 2.76 11.64
N ILE A 63 -7.84 1.75 12.04
CA ILE A 63 -6.38 1.71 11.83
C ILE A 63 -6.04 1.76 10.33
N TYR A 64 -6.70 0.96 9.49
CA TYR A 64 -6.46 0.99 8.05
C TYR A 64 -6.77 2.36 7.44
N LEU A 65 -7.83 3.01 7.89
CA LEU A 65 -8.19 4.35 7.42
C LEU A 65 -7.15 5.40 7.83
N GLU A 66 -6.66 5.35 9.08
CA GLU A 66 -5.60 6.23 9.54
C GLU A 66 -4.28 6.01 8.78
N ILE A 67 -3.91 4.76 8.49
CA ILE A 67 -2.74 4.43 7.66
C ILE A 67 -2.92 5.01 6.26
N TRP A 68 -4.10 4.81 5.65
CA TRP A 68 -4.41 5.34 4.32
C TRP A 68 -4.27 6.86 4.27
N ASN A 69 -4.88 7.57 5.23
CA ASN A 69 -4.80 9.03 5.32
C ASN A 69 -3.36 9.49 5.53
N SER A 70 -2.65 8.90 6.50
CA SER A 70 -1.26 9.25 6.81
C SER A 70 -0.33 9.02 5.62
N PHE A 71 -0.49 7.92 4.89
CA PHE A 71 0.32 7.64 3.70
C PHE A 71 0.00 8.61 2.57
N LYS A 72 -1.28 8.89 2.31
CA LYS A 72 -1.71 9.84 1.28
C LYS A 72 -1.19 11.25 1.55
N GLU A 73 -1.28 11.74 2.79
CA GLU A 73 -0.76 13.05 3.22
C GLU A 73 0.77 13.16 3.05
N ASN A 74 1.47 12.04 3.15
CA ASN A 74 2.93 11.99 3.08
C ASN A 74 3.49 11.53 1.72
N GLY A 75 2.63 11.35 0.72
CA GLY A 75 3.02 10.94 -0.63
C GLY A 75 3.50 9.49 -0.73
N ILE A 76 3.15 8.63 0.23
CA ILE A 76 3.45 7.20 0.18
C ILE A 76 2.40 6.51 -0.67
N GLN A 77 2.84 5.88 -1.76
CA GLN A 77 1.97 5.15 -2.67
C GLN A 77 1.79 3.70 -2.20
N LEU A 78 0.53 3.26 -2.19
CA LEU A 78 0.21 1.85 -2.01
C LEU A 78 0.40 1.14 -3.37
N PRO A 79 1.26 0.11 -3.45
CA PRO A 79 1.52 -0.57 -4.70
C PRO A 79 0.25 -1.27 -5.21
N PHE A 80 0.04 -1.20 -6.51
CA PHE A 80 -0.81 -2.15 -7.23
C PHE A 80 0.06 -3.30 -7.75
N PRO A 81 -0.51 -4.51 -7.98
CA PRO A 81 0.23 -5.59 -8.60
C PRO A 81 0.88 -5.14 -9.92
N GLN A 82 2.20 -5.22 -9.99
CA GLN A 82 2.94 -4.87 -11.20
C GLN A 82 3.10 -6.11 -12.08
N ARG A 83 3.02 -5.92 -13.40
CA ARG A 83 3.26 -6.97 -14.38
C ARG A 83 4.16 -6.45 -15.49
N ASP A 84 5.39 -6.93 -15.50
CA ASP A 84 6.33 -6.62 -16.57
C ASP A 84 6.11 -7.55 -17.77
N ILE A 85 5.93 -6.95 -18.95
CA ILE A 85 5.80 -7.67 -20.21
C ILE A 85 7.07 -7.46 -21.03
N HIS A 86 7.91 -8.48 -21.10
CA HIS A 86 9.09 -8.49 -21.98
C HIS A 86 8.71 -8.98 -23.38
N LEU A 87 8.56 -8.06 -24.33
CA LEU A 87 8.34 -8.38 -25.74
C LEU A 87 9.69 -8.70 -26.42
N LYS A 88 9.96 -9.97 -26.69
CA LYS A 88 11.19 -10.42 -27.36
C LYS A 88 11.22 -10.10 -28.86
N THR A 89 10.06 -10.12 -29.49
CA THR A 89 9.91 -9.81 -30.92
C THR A 89 8.53 -9.18 -31.11
N ILE A 90 8.50 -8.01 -31.73
CA ILE A 90 7.27 -7.40 -32.20
C ILE A 90 7.29 -7.53 -33.73
N PRO A 91 6.37 -8.26 -34.37
CA PRO A 91 6.25 -8.23 -35.82
C PRO A 91 6.06 -6.78 -36.26
N GLN A 92 6.83 -6.30 -37.24
CA GLN A 92 6.78 -4.89 -37.68
C GLN A 92 5.34 -4.43 -38.01
N ASP A 93 4.54 -5.33 -38.58
CA ASP A 93 3.14 -5.07 -38.93
C ASP A 93 2.22 -4.91 -37.71
N SER A 94 2.59 -5.47 -36.55
CA SER A 94 1.79 -5.38 -35.32
C SER A 94 1.82 -3.99 -34.71
N ILE A 95 2.94 -3.26 -34.80
CA ILE A 95 3.04 -1.88 -34.30
C ILE A 95 2.20 -0.94 -35.16
N GLN A 96 2.26 -1.09 -36.48
CA GLN A 96 1.45 -0.27 -37.40
C GLN A 96 -0.05 -0.49 -37.18
N ASN A 97 -0.48 -1.73 -36.94
CA ASN A 97 -1.89 -2.04 -36.65
C ASN A 97 -2.37 -1.47 -35.30
N LEU A 98 -1.51 -1.46 -34.27
CA LEU A 98 -1.84 -0.85 -32.98
C LEU A 98 -1.96 0.68 -33.08
N LEU A 99 -1.05 1.33 -33.79
CA LEU A 99 -1.09 2.78 -34.01
C LEU A 99 -2.29 3.21 -34.86
N ARG A 100 -2.73 2.37 -35.80
CA ARG A 100 -3.93 2.64 -36.62
C ARG A 100 -5.23 2.52 -35.82
N ASN A 101 -5.30 1.59 -34.86
CA ASN A 101 -6.49 1.34 -34.04
C ASN A 101 -6.56 2.24 -32.80
N ALA A 102 -5.45 2.89 -32.42
CA ALA A 102 -5.38 3.83 -31.29
C ALA A 102 -5.82 5.26 -31.66
N ALA A 103 -6.19 5.52 -32.93
CA ALA A 103 -6.88 6.73 -33.33
C ALA A 103 -8.40 6.46 -33.34
N PRO A 104 -9.17 6.88 -32.32
CA PRO A 104 -10.61 7.00 -32.47
C PRO A 104 -10.90 8.12 -33.48
N GLY A 105 -11.98 7.97 -34.25
CA GLY A 105 -12.41 8.95 -35.25
C GLY A 105 -12.33 10.39 -34.76
N ILE A 106 -11.65 11.22 -35.56
CA ILE A 106 -11.91 12.66 -35.60
C ILE A 106 -13.19 12.80 -36.44
N ASP A 107 -14.31 12.84 -35.76
CA ASP A 107 -15.59 13.36 -36.24
C ASP A 107 -16.01 14.48 -35.27
#